data_AF-A0A923KRY6-F1
#
_entry.id   AF-A0A923KRY6-F1
#
_cell.length_a   1.000
_cell.length_b   1.000
_cell.length_c   1.000
_cell.angle_alpha   90.00
_cell.angle_beta   90.00
_cell.angle_gamma   90.00
#
_symmetry.space_group_name_H-M   'P 1'
#
loop_
_entity.id
_entity.type
_entity.pdbx_description
1 polymer ?
#
loop_
_entity_poly.entity_id
_entity_poly.type
_entity_poly.pdbx_seq_one_letter_code
_entity_poly.pdbx_strand_id
1 'polypeptide(L)'
;MEETIKVPFYQRIWFVMLFLVFIPPIGILFLWLNKRFNLAVKIILTIVFGYWIVILFGYMTDSKTTTQLAATAAKQAVTEQQPEIVVPDNTPQITLAEFDTLKKGMTYDEVVAIVGSPGTLSYGYEEDMGNETRYIQAYTFEGSGDNGANVILSFQNGVLSMKTQSGLK
;
A
#
# COMPACT_ATOMS: atom_id res chain seq x y z
N MET A 1 12.50 40.73 -36.18
CA MET A 1 12.74 39.95 -34.96
C MET A 1 11.84 38.74 -35.04
N GLU A 2 12.36 37.62 -35.52
CA GLU A 2 11.61 36.36 -35.56
C GLU A 2 11.66 35.77 -34.16
N GLU A 3 10.54 35.81 -33.45
CA GLU A 3 10.41 35.13 -32.17
C GLU A 3 10.40 33.62 -32.40
N THR A 4 11.55 32.98 -32.17
CA THR A 4 11.64 31.53 -32.17
C THR A 4 10.87 31.00 -30.98
N ILE A 5 9.67 30.46 -31.20
CA ILE A 5 8.89 29.77 -30.17
C ILE A 5 9.76 28.63 -29.62
N LYS A 6 10.31 28.81 -28.41
CA LYS A 6 11.10 27.79 -27.72
C LYS A 6 10.19 26.62 -27.43
N VAL A 7 10.35 25.54 -28.20
CA VAL A 7 9.67 24.28 -27.92
C VAL A 7 10.02 23.84 -26.49
N PRO A 8 9.03 23.69 -25.61
CA PRO A 8 9.30 23.33 -24.23
C PRO A 8 9.89 21.92 -24.17
N PHE A 9 10.81 21.70 -23.21
CA PHE A 9 11.70 20.53 -23.20
C PHE A 9 10.97 19.17 -23.25
N TYR A 10 9.73 19.12 -22.76
CA TYR A 10 8.88 17.93 -22.76
C TYR A 10 8.38 17.51 -24.16
N GLN A 11 8.50 18.36 -25.17
CA GLN A 11 8.13 18.03 -26.56
C GLN A 11 9.22 17.25 -27.31
N ARG A 12 10.42 17.12 -26.72
CA ARG A 12 11.57 16.42 -27.31
C ARG A 12 11.32 14.91 -27.33
N ILE A 13 11.59 14.29 -28.48
CA ILE A 13 11.38 12.85 -28.73
C ILE A 13 12.09 11.98 -27.68
N TRP A 14 13.32 12.36 -27.30
CA TRP A 14 14.10 11.64 -26.30
C TRP A 14 13.48 11.71 -24.90
N PHE A 15 12.85 12.82 -24.53
CA PHE A 15 12.15 12.95 -23.24
C PHE A 15 10.88 12.08 -23.20
N VAL A 16 10.15 11.99 -24.32
CA VAL A 16 8.99 11.08 -24.44
C VAL A 16 9.42 9.62 -24.34
N MET A 17 10.54 9.24 -24.96
CA MET A 17 11.10 7.89 -24.84
C MET A 17 11.51 7.55 -23.39
N LEU A 18 12.10 8.51 -22.67
CA LEU A 18 12.46 8.35 -21.25
C LEU A 18 11.23 8.15 -20.35
N PHE A 19 10.18 8.96 -20.54
CA PHE A 19 8.96 8.91 -19.72
C PHE A 19 8.09 7.68 -20.03
N LEU A 20 8.16 7.17 -21.26
CA LEU A 20 7.48 5.93 -21.69
C LEU A 20 8.05 4.69 -20.99
N VAL A 21 9.35 4.71 -20.64
CA VAL A 21 10.01 3.62 -19.91
C VAL A 21 9.72 3.70 -18.41
N PHE A 22 9.68 4.89 -17.83
CA PHE A 22 9.57 5.06 -16.38
C PHE A 22 8.12 5.07 -15.87
N ILE A 23 7.19 5.63 -16.63
CA ILE A 23 5.76 5.65 -16.28
C ILE A 23 4.93 5.25 -17.52
N PRO A 24 4.83 3.93 -17.77
CA PRO A 24 4.04 3.31 -18.83
C PRO A 24 2.69 3.98 -19.17
N PRO A 25 1.76 4.25 -18.21
CA PRO A 25 0.44 4.79 -18.54
C PRO A 25 0.49 6.24 -19.04
N ILE A 26 1.39 7.07 -18.50
CA ILE A 26 1.48 8.50 -18.86
C ILE A 26 2.11 8.65 -20.26
N GLY A 27 3.06 7.79 -20.62
CA GLY A 27 3.66 7.79 -21.96
C GLY A 27 2.69 7.42 -23.09
N ILE A 28 1.75 6.51 -22.84
CA ILE A 28 0.69 6.13 -23.80
C ILE A 28 -0.33 7.27 -23.98
N LEU A 29 -0.73 7.92 -22.88
CA LEU A 29 -1.58 9.12 -22.92
C LEU A 29 -0.91 10.24 -23.75
N PHE A 30 0.40 10.41 -23.60
CA PHE A 30 1.17 11.39 -24.37
C PHE A 30 1.26 11.02 -25.87
N LEU A 31 1.26 9.73 -26.25
CA LEU A 31 1.22 9.26 -27.64
C LEU A 31 -0.10 9.63 -28.34
N TRP A 32 -1.21 9.64 -27.60
CA TRP A 32 -2.52 10.03 -28.09
C TRP A 32 -2.66 11.54 -28.26
N LEU A 33 -2.03 12.32 -27.38
CA LEU A 33 -1.93 13.78 -27.49
C LEU A 33 -1.11 14.23 -28.71
N ASN A 34 -0.33 13.31 -29.27
CA ASN A 34 0.63 13.61 -30.31
C ASN A 34 0.10 13.23 -31.70
N LYS A 35 0.02 14.22 -32.59
CA LYS A 35 -0.65 14.09 -33.91
C LYS A 35 0.23 13.46 -35.01
N ARG A 36 1.47 13.07 -34.68
CA ARG A 36 2.50 12.55 -35.61
C ARG A 36 2.43 11.04 -35.89
N PHE A 37 1.56 10.29 -35.21
CA PHE A 37 1.45 8.84 -35.38
C PHE A 37 0.10 8.43 -35.98
N ASN A 38 0.15 7.51 -36.94
CA ASN A 38 -1.04 6.90 -37.55
C ASN A 38 -1.81 6.07 -36.51
N LEU A 39 -3.13 6.01 -36.67
CA LEU A 39 -4.02 5.30 -35.76
C LEU A 39 -3.59 3.84 -35.55
N ALA A 40 -3.13 3.17 -36.62
CA ALA A 40 -2.61 1.80 -36.58
C ALA A 40 -1.33 1.67 -35.71
N VAL A 41 -0.40 2.61 -35.81
CA VAL A 41 0.83 2.62 -35.01
C VAL A 41 0.51 2.81 -33.52
N LYS A 42 -0.49 3.65 -33.22
CA LYS A 42 -0.98 3.84 -31.84
C LYS A 42 -1.56 2.54 -31.27
N ILE A 43 -2.39 1.84 -32.04
CA ILE A 43 -3.02 0.57 -31.63
C ILE A 43 -1.96 -0.54 -31.43
N ILE A 44 -1.04 -0.70 -32.39
CA ILE A 44 0.04 -1.71 -32.29
C ILE A 44 0.90 -1.45 -31.05
N LEU A 45 1.27 -0.20 -30.78
CA LEU A 45 2.14 0.14 -29.65
C LEU A 45 1.43 -0.05 -28.30
N THR A 46 0.12 0.22 -28.21
CA THR A 46 -0.68 -0.09 -27.02
C THR A 46 -0.80 -1.58 -26.75
N ILE A 47 -0.94 -2.41 -27.79
CA ILE A 47 -1.07 -3.87 -27.65
C ILE A 47 0.25 -4.48 -27.21
N VAL A 48 1.36 -4.11 -27.87
CA VAL A 48 2.70 -4.63 -27.55
C VAL A 48 3.11 -4.26 -26.13
N PHE A 49 2.82 -3.03 -25.71
CA PHE A 49 3.18 -2.57 -24.39
C PHE A 49 2.24 -3.07 -23.29
N GLY A 50 0.94 -3.20 -23.59
CA GLY A 50 -0.01 -3.91 -22.73
C GLY A 50 0.40 -5.36 -22.51
N TYR A 51 0.85 -6.05 -23.55
CA TYR A 51 1.41 -7.40 -23.45
C TYR A 51 2.68 -7.46 -22.59
N TRP A 52 3.57 -6.49 -22.74
CA TRP A 52 4.76 -6.33 -21.88
C TRP A 52 4.40 -6.10 -20.40
N ILE A 53 3.36 -5.30 -20.11
CA ILE A 53 2.84 -5.07 -18.74
C ILE A 53 2.21 -6.34 -18.16
N VAL A 54 1.44 -7.09 -18.95
CA VAL A 54 0.83 -8.35 -18.50
C VAL A 54 1.88 -9.39 -18.17
N ILE A 55 2.96 -9.49 -18.96
CA ILE A 55 4.11 -10.35 -18.64
C ILE A 55 4.80 -9.87 -17.36
N LEU A 56 5.02 -8.55 -17.21
CA LEU A 56 5.65 -7.96 -16.02
C LEU A 56 4.83 -8.25 -14.74
N PHE A 57 3.51 -8.06 -14.79
CA PHE A 57 2.60 -8.37 -13.67
C PHE A 57 2.42 -9.88 -13.45
N GLY A 58 2.55 -10.71 -14.49
CA GLY A 58 2.52 -12.17 -14.37
C GLY A 58 3.69 -12.75 -13.56
N TYR A 59 4.82 -12.05 -13.48
CA TYR A 59 5.91 -12.38 -12.55
C TYR A 59 5.64 -11.92 -11.10
N MET A 60 4.53 -11.23 -10.83
CA MET A 60 4.16 -10.70 -9.50
C MET A 60 2.94 -11.40 -8.88
N THR A 61 2.47 -12.52 -9.45
CA THR A 61 1.30 -13.25 -8.92
C THR A 61 1.62 -14.70 -8.60
N ASP A 62 2.44 -14.90 -7.57
CA ASP A 62 2.41 -16.14 -6.78
C ASP A 62 1.92 -15.79 -5.37
N SER A 63 0.60 -15.80 -5.21
CA SER A 63 -0.06 -15.83 -3.89
C SER A 63 -1.46 -16.39 -4.11
N LYS A 64 -1.59 -17.69 -3.88
CA LYS A 64 -2.86 -18.40 -3.86
C LYS A 64 -3.73 -17.83 -2.74
N THR A 65 -4.81 -17.13 -3.09
CA THR A 65 -5.90 -16.85 -2.16
C THR A 65 -6.94 -17.96 -2.28
N THR A 66 -6.79 -18.98 -1.43
CA THR A 66 -7.86 -19.91 -1.08
C THR A 66 -8.50 -19.39 0.20
N THR A 67 -9.71 -18.84 0.10
CA THR A 67 -10.61 -18.68 1.26
C THR A 67 -11.95 -19.29 0.89
N GLN A 68 -12.06 -20.58 1.18
CA GLN A 68 -13.34 -21.28 1.38
C GLN A 68 -13.67 -21.28 2.88
N LEU A 69 -14.97 -21.42 3.15
CA LEU A 69 -15.68 -21.67 4.42
C LEU A 69 -16.15 -20.38 5.14
N ALA A 70 -17.44 -20.03 5.03
CA ALA A 70 -18.57 -20.62 5.76
C ALA A 70 -18.42 -20.37 7.28
N ALA A 71 -18.99 -19.28 7.79
CA ALA A 71 -20.35 -19.20 8.34
C ALA A 71 -20.46 -19.72 9.78
N THR A 72 -21.05 -18.84 10.60
CA THR A 72 -21.93 -19.13 11.75
C THR A 72 -21.29 -19.10 13.15
N ALA A 73 -21.42 -17.92 13.76
CA ALA A 73 -21.97 -17.67 15.10
C ALA A 73 -21.92 -18.79 16.15
N ALA A 74 -21.20 -18.53 17.25
CA ALA A 74 -21.67 -18.84 18.60
C ALA A 74 -21.00 -17.94 19.64
N LYS A 75 -21.85 -17.15 20.30
CA LYS A 75 -21.63 -16.41 21.54
C LYS A 75 -21.55 -17.41 22.70
N GLN A 76 -20.49 -17.35 23.51
CA GLN A 76 -20.43 -17.78 24.93
C GLN A 76 -19.04 -17.34 25.48
N ALA A 77 -18.96 -16.30 26.30
CA ALA A 77 -19.21 -16.28 27.75
C ALA A 77 -18.14 -17.06 28.55
N VAL A 78 -17.20 -16.27 29.08
CA VAL A 78 -16.28 -16.45 30.22
C VAL A 78 -16.54 -17.66 31.13
N THR A 79 -15.49 -18.42 31.44
CA THR A 79 -15.29 -19.01 32.77
C THR A 79 -13.80 -18.98 33.13
N GLU A 80 -13.55 -18.27 34.21
CA GLU A 80 -12.32 -18.10 34.96
C GLU A 80 -11.84 -19.44 35.53
N GLN A 81 -10.64 -19.88 35.13
CA GLN A 81 -9.71 -20.63 35.97
C GLN A 81 -8.34 -20.75 35.30
N GLN A 82 -7.43 -19.94 35.84
CA GLN A 82 -5.99 -19.90 35.69
C GLN A 82 -5.33 -21.29 35.86
N PRO A 83 -4.40 -21.63 34.97
CA PRO A 83 -3.04 -21.87 35.42
C PRO A 83 -2.06 -21.00 34.62
N GLU A 84 -1.42 -20.07 35.34
CA GLU A 84 -0.14 -19.41 35.03
C GLU A 84 0.17 -19.17 33.54
N ILE A 85 -0.56 -18.26 32.91
CA ILE A 85 -0.12 -17.61 31.67
C ILE A 85 0.80 -16.47 32.09
N VAL A 86 2.09 -16.61 31.77
CA VAL A 86 3.05 -15.51 31.69
C VAL A 86 2.44 -14.43 30.80
N VAL A 87 1.77 -13.47 31.43
CA VAL A 87 1.38 -12.20 30.84
C VAL A 87 2.71 -11.55 30.44
N PRO A 88 3.03 -11.37 29.15
CA PRO A 88 4.05 -10.39 28.84
C PRO A 88 3.49 -9.08 29.41
N ASP A 89 4.30 -8.40 30.22
CA ASP A 89 4.05 -7.04 30.69
C ASP A 89 3.67 -6.20 29.47
N ASN A 90 2.37 -6.09 29.17
CA ASN A 90 1.90 -5.43 27.96
C ASN A 90 1.87 -3.94 28.29
N THR A 91 3.07 -3.41 28.44
CA THR A 91 3.33 -1.99 28.40
C THR A 91 2.66 -1.45 27.13
N PRO A 92 2.16 -0.21 27.10
CA PRO A 92 1.52 0.38 25.93
C PRO A 92 2.44 0.56 24.70
N GLN A 93 3.59 -0.11 24.70
CA GLN A 93 4.68 -0.02 23.75
C GLN A 93 4.81 -1.33 22.97
N ILE A 94 4.87 -1.23 21.64
CA ILE A 94 5.07 -2.37 20.74
C ILE A 94 6.52 -2.86 20.80
N THR A 95 6.72 -4.15 21.00
CA THR A 95 8.03 -4.80 20.94
C THR A 95 8.42 -5.18 19.52
N LEU A 96 9.72 -5.45 19.27
CA LEU A 96 10.17 -5.96 17.97
C LEU A 96 9.50 -7.28 17.59
N ALA A 97 9.29 -8.17 18.57
CA ALA A 97 8.63 -9.45 18.36
C ALA A 97 7.17 -9.27 17.91
N GLU A 98 6.41 -8.40 18.57
CA GLU A 98 5.03 -8.09 18.18
C GLU A 98 4.99 -7.46 16.80
N PHE A 99 5.86 -6.50 16.51
CA PHE A 99 5.98 -5.88 15.19
C PHE A 99 6.23 -6.91 14.08
N ASP A 100 7.04 -7.95 14.33
CA ASP A 100 7.32 -9.01 13.36
C ASP A 100 6.12 -9.94 13.13
N THR A 101 5.27 -10.13 14.14
CA THR A 101 4.01 -10.87 13.97
C THR A 101 2.99 -10.13 13.11
N LEU A 102 3.05 -8.79 13.05
CA LEU A 102 2.14 -7.99 12.24
C LEU A 102 2.36 -8.24 10.74
N LYS A 103 1.28 -8.57 10.05
CA LYS A 103 1.27 -8.86 8.60
C LYS A 103 0.31 -7.95 7.86
N LYS A 104 0.69 -7.62 6.63
CA LYS A 104 -0.22 -6.90 5.72
C LYS A 104 -1.53 -7.66 5.58
N GLY A 105 -2.64 -6.94 5.57
CA GLY A 105 -3.99 -7.49 5.54
C GLY A 105 -4.67 -7.67 6.90
N MET A 106 -3.93 -7.59 8.02
CA MET A 106 -4.54 -7.61 9.36
C MET A 106 -5.45 -6.40 9.57
N THR A 107 -6.59 -6.60 10.20
CA THR A 107 -7.49 -5.50 10.58
C THR A 107 -6.91 -4.66 11.71
N TYR A 108 -7.37 -3.42 11.86
CA TYR A 108 -6.96 -2.55 12.97
C TYR A 108 -7.19 -3.22 14.34
N ASP A 109 -8.32 -3.89 14.54
CA ASP A 109 -8.66 -4.54 15.81
C ASP A 109 -7.71 -5.72 16.13
N GLU A 110 -7.33 -6.50 15.13
CA GLU A 110 -6.33 -7.58 15.31
C GLU A 110 -4.96 -7.01 15.68
N VAL A 111 -4.56 -5.89 15.07
CA VAL A 111 -3.31 -5.21 15.40
C VAL A 111 -3.34 -4.69 16.83
N VAL A 112 -4.42 -4.02 17.25
CA VAL A 112 -4.57 -3.50 18.62
C VAL A 112 -4.57 -4.63 19.64
N ALA A 113 -5.17 -5.77 19.32
CA ALA A 113 -5.15 -6.95 20.19
C ALA A 113 -3.74 -7.54 20.37
N ILE A 114 -2.89 -7.49 19.34
CA ILE A 114 -1.49 -7.93 19.40
C ILE A 114 -0.64 -6.91 20.18
N VAL A 115 -0.81 -5.63 19.89
CA VAL A 115 0.05 -4.55 20.41
C VAL A 115 -0.36 -4.09 21.81
N GLY A 116 -1.58 -4.39 22.26
CA GLY A 116 -2.08 -3.99 23.57
C GLY A 116 -2.35 -2.47 23.73
N SER A 117 -2.21 -1.69 22.65
CA SER A 117 -2.41 -0.25 22.63
C SER A 117 -3.23 0.15 21.39
N PRO A 118 -4.15 1.13 21.49
CA PRO A 118 -4.85 1.67 20.32
C PRO A 118 -3.94 2.56 19.44
N GLY A 119 -2.76 2.95 19.94
CA GLY A 119 -1.90 3.91 19.27
C GLY A 119 -2.53 5.31 19.16
N THR A 120 -1.85 6.19 18.45
CA THR A 120 -2.28 7.58 18.20
C THR A 120 -2.51 7.78 16.71
N LEU A 121 -3.73 8.16 16.33
CA LEU A 121 -4.04 8.53 14.95
C LEU A 121 -3.17 9.72 14.54
N SER A 122 -2.30 9.51 13.54
CA SER A 122 -1.40 10.52 13.02
C SER A 122 -2.05 11.29 11.88
N TYR A 123 -2.69 10.58 10.95
CA TYR A 123 -3.53 11.16 9.91
C TYR A 123 -4.56 10.15 9.41
N GLY A 124 -5.68 10.66 8.90
CA GLY A 124 -6.70 9.86 8.22
C GLY A 124 -7.43 10.70 7.19
N TYR A 125 -7.64 10.15 5.99
CA TYR A 125 -8.39 10.80 4.93
C TYR A 125 -9.08 9.80 4.02
N GLU A 126 -10.12 10.28 3.35
CA GLU A 126 -10.85 9.55 2.34
C GLU A 126 -10.41 10.07 0.96
N GLU A 127 -10.08 9.15 0.06
CA GLU A 127 -9.72 9.44 -1.31
C GLU A 127 -10.84 8.92 -2.22
N ASP A 128 -11.59 9.84 -2.84
CA ASP A 128 -12.62 9.51 -3.82
C ASP A 128 -11.97 9.23 -5.17
N MET A 129 -12.00 7.97 -5.59
CA MET A 129 -11.48 7.52 -6.90
C MET A 129 -12.60 7.38 -7.94
N GLY A 130 -13.80 7.91 -7.67
CA GLY A 130 -14.96 7.96 -8.56
C GLY A 130 -15.77 6.67 -8.62
N ASN A 131 -15.10 5.51 -8.59
CA ASN A 131 -15.74 4.18 -8.53
C ASN A 131 -15.62 3.48 -7.17
N GLU A 132 -14.71 3.95 -6.32
CA GLU A 132 -14.43 3.42 -5.00
C GLU A 132 -13.93 4.55 -4.10
N THR A 133 -14.36 4.55 -2.84
CA THR A 133 -13.79 5.43 -1.80
C THR A 133 -12.72 4.65 -1.06
N ARG A 134 -11.50 5.18 -1.04
CA ARG A 134 -10.38 4.59 -0.32
C ARG A 134 -10.19 5.30 1.00
N TYR A 135 -10.19 4.54 2.09
CA TYR A 135 -9.95 5.05 3.44
C TYR A 135 -8.48 4.82 3.79
N ILE A 136 -7.72 5.89 4.03
CA ILE A 136 -6.30 5.80 4.42
C ILE A 136 -6.17 6.35 5.82
N GLN A 137 -5.57 5.57 6.72
CA GLN A 137 -5.30 5.98 8.10
C GLN A 137 -3.89 5.56 8.48
N ALA A 138 -3.19 6.36 9.29
CA ALA A 138 -1.93 5.97 9.87
C ALA A 138 -1.93 6.21 11.38
N TYR A 139 -1.48 5.21 12.11
CA TYR A 139 -1.40 5.23 13.57
C TYR A 139 0.06 5.09 13.99
N THR A 140 0.46 5.90 14.96
CA THR A 140 1.76 5.82 15.61
C THR A 140 1.61 5.12 16.94
N PHE A 141 2.44 4.12 17.18
CA PHE A 141 2.55 3.37 18.42
C PHE A 141 3.91 3.66 19.04
N GLU A 142 3.95 3.80 20.35
CA GLU A 142 5.23 3.88 21.07
C GLU A 142 5.93 2.53 20.98
N GLY A 143 7.24 2.53 20.74
CA GLY A 143 8.05 1.33 20.61
C GLY A 143 8.80 1.00 21.89
N SER A 144 8.91 -0.28 22.18
CA SER A 144 9.82 -0.79 23.22
C SER A 144 11.21 -0.88 22.61
N GLY A 145 12.15 -0.08 23.14
CA GLY A 145 13.49 0.02 22.58
C GLY A 145 14.21 1.29 23.01
N ASP A 146 14.81 2.00 22.05
CA ASP A 146 15.50 3.26 22.30
C ASP A 146 14.55 4.37 22.78
N ASN A 147 15.09 5.38 23.46
CA ASN A 147 14.30 6.55 23.85
C ASN A 147 13.65 7.20 22.63
N GLY A 148 12.32 7.17 22.57
CA GLY A 148 11.55 7.69 21.43
C GLY A 148 11.34 6.69 20.29
N ALA A 149 11.61 5.40 20.52
CA ALA A 149 11.24 4.34 19.59
C ALA A 149 9.74 4.42 19.26
N ASN A 150 9.41 4.19 18.00
CA ASN A 150 8.04 4.25 17.53
C ASN A 150 7.82 3.35 16.32
N VAL A 151 6.56 3.03 16.10
CA VAL A 151 6.08 2.28 14.96
C VAL A 151 4.95 3.04 14.32
N ILE A 152 5.00 3.17 13.01
CA ILE A 152 3.92 3.76 12.21
C ILE A 152 3.30 2.64 11.38
N LEU A 153 2.01 2.41 11.59
CA LEU A 153 1.20 1.46 10.87
C LEU A 153 0.18 2.20 10.01
N SER A 154 0.18 1.94 8.71
CA SER A 154 -0.79 2.49 7.77
C SER A 154 -1.83 1.45 7.42
N PHE A 155 -3.08 1.85 7.51
CA PHE A 155 -4.26 1.06 7.16
C PHE A 155 -4.90 1.64 5.91
N GLN A 156 -5.31 0.76 5.03
CA GLN A 156 -6.05 1.09 3.82
C GLN A 156 -7.32 0.25 3.80
N ASN A 157 -8.49 0.89 3.69
CA ASN A 157 -9.79 0.22 3.76
C ASN A 157 -9.92 -0.67 5.02
N GLY A 158 -9.37 -0.23 6.15
CA GLY A 158 -9.45 -0.92 7.44
C GLY A 158 -8.43 -2.05 7.66
N VAL A 159 -7.58 -2.38 6.68
CA VAL A 159 -6.55 -3.41 6.79
C VAL A 159 -5.13 -2.84 6.70
N LEU A 160 -4.18 -3.46 7.39
CA LEU A 160 -2.78 -3.05 7.45
C LEU A 160 -2.16 -3.14 6.05
N SER A 161 -1.76 -2.00 5.49
CA SER A 161 -1.15 -1.91 4.16
C SER A 161 0.36 -1.70 4.23
N MET A 162 0.82 -0.97 5.24
CA MET A 162 2.24 -0.63 5.44
C MET A 162 2.60 -0.62 6.92
N LYS A 163 3.84 -1.04 7.22
CA LYS A 163 4.41 -0.99 8.56
C LYS A 163 5.83 -0.42 8.51
N THR A 164 6.15 0.49 9.41
CA THR A 164 7.47 1.11 9.55
C THR A 164 7.84 1.15 11.02
N GLN A 165 9.08 0.84 11.37
CA GLN A 165 9.59 0.90 12.74
C GLN A 165 10.86 1.74 12.82
N SER A 166 11.06 2.40 13.96
CA SER A 166 12.28 3.11 14.29
C SER A 166 12.65 2.85 15.75
N GLY A 167 13.88 2.37 15.97
CA GLY A 167 14.47 2.25 17.31
C GLY A 167 13.94 1.08 18.16
N LEU A 168 13.19 0.14 17.59
CA LEU A 168 12.80 -1.10 18.29
C LEU A 168 14.02 -1.99 18.55
N LYS A 169 14.01 -2.71 19.67
CA LYS A 169 15.05 -3.67 20.07
C LYS A 169 14.48 -5.00 20.53
#